data_AF-M0QLQ8-F1
#
_entry.id   AF-M0QLQ8-F1
#
_cell.length_a   1.000
_cell.length_b   1.000
_cell.length_c   1.000
_cell.angle_alpha   90.00
_cell.angle_beta   90.00
_cell.angle_gamma   90.00
#
_symmetry.space_group_name_H-M   'P 1'
#
loop_
_entity.id
_entity.type
_entity.pdbx_description
1 polymer ?
#
loop_
_entity_poly.entity_id
_entity_poly.type
_entity_poly.pdbx_seq_one_letter_code
_entity_poly.pdbx_strand_id
1 'polypeptide(L)'
;MQSTKAHLLIDDHRRLAVLEERGPRTTTARLLIDDDEVGQVSGTMWDTKTIELEREKVRIRFGRRREVTRAELMQGADDVVGGVWFEPPAGTSAHRLWRLREEHPGAYAARRVVTSVVGAVAAVFGIGALVKAVVERLVPAIDLPAIDMPSVDLPDWMRYLNPGYWLRAPIEMVGSWIPNVDLALPSWTGIAVPVVISIALAYAEARRQRARRERQQSTPDSDRDVAGGDDENR
;
A
#
# COMPACT_ATOMS: atom_id res chain seq x y z
N MET A 1 35.73 -13.52 -0.19
CA MET A 1 34.62 -14.22 0.49
C MET A 1 33.36 -13.41 0.25
N GLN A 2 32.38 -13.97 -0.47
CA GLN A 2 31.08 -13.32 -0.62
C GLN A 2 30.34 -13.43 0.71
N SER A 3 29.77 -12.32 1.18
CA SER A 3 28.97 -12.31 2.41
C SER A 3 27.62 -12.98 2.13
N THR A 4 27.43 -14.20 2.63
CA THR A 4 26.14 -14.88 2.60
C THR A 4 25.20 -14.19 3.57
N LYS A 5 24.08 -13.69 3.07
CA LYS A 5 22.99 -13.16 3.91
C LYS A 5 21.92 -14.24 4.06
N ALA A 6 21.42 -14.41 5.28
CA ALA A 6 20.37 -15.37 5.60
C ALA A 6 19.11 -14.62 6.07
N HIS A 7 17.98 -14.90 5.44
CA HIS A 7 16.66 -14.55 5.99
C HIS A 7 16.14 -15.76 6.75
N LEU A 8 15.64 -15.56 7.97
CA LEU A 8 15.30 -16.68 8.86
C LEU A 8 13.83 -16.60 9.26
N LEU A 9 13.15 -17.74 9.27
CA LEU A 9 11.81 -17.89 9.78
C LEU A 9 11.77 -19.16 10.60
N ILE A 10 11.18 -19.09 11.79
CA ILE A 10 10.89 -20.25 12.62
C ILE A 10 9.38 -20.45 12.52
N ASP A 11 8.97 -21.56 11.90
CA ASP A 11 7.56 -21.93 11.72
C ASP A 11 7.35 -23.38 12.16
N ASP A 12 6.44 -23.58 13.11
CA ASP A 12 6.10 -24.91 13.65
C ASP A 12 7.31 -25.82 13.96
N HIS A 13 8.26 -25.27 14.73
CA HIS A 13 9.54 -25.90 15.10
C HIS A 13 10.54 -26.17 13.97
N ARG A 14 10.21 -25.86 12.72
CA ARG A 14 11.13 -25.94 11.58
C ARG A 14 11.86 -24.63 11.40
N ARG A 15 13.16 -24.71 11.11
CA ARG A 15 13.99 -23.55 10.80
C ARG A 15 14.06 -23.38 9.28
N LEU A 16 13.34 -22.40 8.77
CA LEU A 16 13.37 -21.99 7.37
C LEU A 16 14.44 -20.90 7.20
N ALA A 17 15.39 -21.12 6.30
CA ALA A 17 16.42 -20.13 5.98
C ALA A 17 16.48 -19.89 4.47
N VAL A 18 16.51 -18.63 4.05
CA VAL A 18 16.78 -18.25 2.66
C VAL A 18 18.17 -17.65 2.58
N LEU A 19 19.10 -18.35 1.94
CA LEU A 19 20.46 -17.89 1.69
C LEU A 19 20.55 -17.18 0.35
N GLU A 20 21.20 -16.02 0.36
CA GLU A 20 21.49 -15.24 -0.85
C GLU A 20 22.91 -15.53 -1.34
N GLU A 21 23.04 -15.98 -2.60
CA GLU A 21 24.30 -16.10 -3.31
C GLU A 21 24.32 -15.18 -4.53
N ARG A 22 25.32 -14.29 -4.59
CA ARG A 22 25.34 -13.20 -5.58
C ARG A 22 26.23 -13.53 -6.76
N GLY A 23 25.61 -13.77 -7.91
CA GLY A 23 26.29 -13.90 -9.20
C GLY A 23 26.52 -12.55 -9.91
N PRO A 24 27.26 -12.57 -11.03
CA PRO A 24 27.53 -11.36 -11.83
C PRO A 24 26.28 -10.78 -12.52
N ARG A 25 25.29 -11.63 -12.86
CA ARG A 25 24.07 -11.23 -13.58
C ARG A 25 22.78 -11.52 -12.83
N THR A 26 22.78 -12.54 -12.00
CA THR A 26 21.62 -13.03 -11.24
C THR A 26 22.01 -13.22 -9.79
N THR A 27 21.00 -13.21 -8.93
CA THR A 27 21.14 -13.64 -7.55
C THR A 27 20.35 -14.90 -7.34
N THR A 28 21.00 -15.90 -6.76
CA THR A 28 20.37 -17.18 -6.42
C THR A 28 19.94 -17.13 -4.97
N ALA A 29 18.67 -17.43 -4.72
CA ALA A 29 18.14 -17.62 -3.39
C ALA A 29 17.93 -19.12 -3.17
N ARG A 30 18.61 -19.68 -2.17
CA ARG A 30 18.50 -21.09 -1.77
C ARG A 30 17.65 -21.17 -0.51
N LEU A 31 16.60 -21.97 -0.54
CA LEU A 31 15.73 -22.25 0.60
C LEU A 31 16.24 -23.51 1.30
N LEU A 32 16.54 -23.37 2.58
CA LEU A 32 16.87 -24.48 3.47
C LEU A 32 15.78 -24.66 4.52
N ILE A 33 15.47 -25.93 4.81
CA ILE A 33 14.62 -26.35 5.92
C ILE A 33 15.50 -27.20 6.81
N ASP A 34 15.72 -26.78 8.06
CA ASP A 34 16.56 -27.48 9.03
C ASP A 34 17.98 -27.77 8.49
N ASP A 35 18.55 -26.77 7.80
CA ASP A 35 19.86 -26.79 7.12
C ASP A 35 19.96 -27.68 5.86
N ASP A 36 18.88 -28.39 5.48
CA ASP A 36 18.79 -29.12 4.21
C ASP A 36 18.24 -28.25 3.08
N GLU A 37 18.89 -28.25 1.92
CA GLU A 37 18.44 -27.48 0.75
C GLU A 37 17.23 -28.15 0.10
N VAL A 38 16.09 -27.46 0.11
CA VAL A 38 14.83 -27.96 -0.46
C VAL A 38 14.56 -27.38 -1.85
N GLY A 39 15.10 -26.21 -2.15
CA GLY A 39 14.95 -25.61 -3.47
C GLY A 39 15.78 -24.35 -3.66
N GLN A 40 15.95 -23.97 -4.93
CA GLN A 40 16.66 -22.75 -5.30
C GLN A 40 15.97 -22.03 -6.46
N VAL A 41 16.01 -20.69 -6.41
CA VAL A 41 15.51 -19.83 -7.50
C VAL A 41 16.52 -18.74 -7.81
N SER A 42 16.72 -18.47 -9.11
CA SER A 42 17.51 -17.34 -9.57
C SER A 42 16.59 -16.20 -10.01
N GLY A 43 16.86 -15.00 -9.53
CA GLY A 43 16.10 -13.80 -9.85
C GLY A 43 16.96 -12.68 -10.42
N THR A 44 16.30 -11.79 -11.19
CA THR A 44 16.89 -10.52 -11.64
C THR A 44 16.30 -9.34 -10.85
N MET A 45 16.56 -8.11 -11.27
CA MET A 45 16.05 -6.93 -10.56
C MET A 45 14.52 -6.88 -10.62
N TRP A 46 13.87 -6.61 -9.49
CA TRP A 46 12.41 -6.51 -9.37
C TRP A 46 11.63 -7.80 -9.63
N ASP A 47 12.34 -8.93 -9.76
CA ASP A 47 11.72 -10.22 -9.99
C ASP A 47 11.05 -10.75 -8.71
N THR A 48 10.01 -11.55 -8.90
CA THR A 48 9.33 -12.28 -7.83
C THR A 48 9.29 -13.75 -8.24
N LYS A 49 9.89 -14.61 -7.44
CA LYS A 49 9.95 -16.05 -7.66
C LYS A 49 9.28 -16.77 -6.52
N THR A 50 8.78 -17.96 -6.79
CA THR A 50 8.15 -18.81 -5.79
C THR A 50 8.84 -20.16 -5.82
N ILE A 51 9.18 -20.68 -4.65
CA ILE A 51 9.60 -22.07 -4.45
C ILE A 51 8.37 -22.80 -3.93
N GLU A 52 7.93 -23.84 -4.66
CA GLU A 52 6.83 -24.68 -4.22
C GLU A 52 7.36 -25.78 -3.28
N LEU A 53 6.73 -25.89 -2.12
CA LEU A 53 6.89 -26.99 -1.17
C LEU A 53 5.63 -27.87 -1.27
N GLU A 54 5.63 -29.05 -0.63
CA GLU A 54 4.51 -30.00 -0.72
C GLU A 54 3.14 -29.40 -0.34
N ARG A 55 3.11 -28.46 0.63
CA ARG A 55 1.88 -27.85 1.16
C ARG A 55 1.92 -26.32 1.23
N GLU A 56 3.07 -25.74 0.93
CA GLU A 56 3.39 -24.34 1.20
C GLU A 56 4.12 -23.74 -0.02
N LYS A 57 4.15 -22.42 -0.12
CA LYS A 57 4.87 -21.71 -1.17
C LYS A 57 5.73 -20.62 -0.55
N VAL A 58 7.02 -20.62 -0.83
CA VAL A 58 7.92 -19.55 -0.38
C VAL A 58 8.12 -18.55 -1.52
N ARG A 59 7.53 -17.36 -1.39
CA ARG A 59 7.69 -16.27 -2.36
C ARG A 59 8.86 -15.40 -1.98
N ILE A 60 9.79 -15.24 -2.91
CA ILE A 60 11.04 -14.50 -2.77
C ILE A 60 11.00 -13.32 -3.74
N ARG A 61 11.18 -12.11 -3.20
CA ARG A 61 11.19 -10.87 -3.97
C ARG A 61 12.60 -10.27 -4.02
N PHE A 62 13.07 -10.02 -5.23
CA PHE A 62 14.38 -9.44 -5.49
C PHE A 62 14.28 -7.91 -5.63
N GLY A 63 15.18 -7.19 -4.96
CA GLY A 63 15.24 -5.74 -5.01
C GLY A 63 15.95 -5.19 -6.23
N ARG A 64 16.00 -3.85 -6.34
CA ARG A 64 16.75 -3.13 -7.38
C ARG A 64 18.24 -3.53 -7.43
N ARG A 65 18.83 -3.85 -6.29
CA ARG A 65 20.24 -4.26 -6.19
C ARG A 65 20.45 -5.77 -6.38
N ARG A 66 19.42 -6.50 -6.85
CA ARG A 66 19.40 -7.97 -6.92
C ARG A 66 19.58 -8.65 -5.55
N GLU A 67 19.39 -7.96 -4.44
CA GLU A 67 19.39 -8.61 -3.12
C GLU A 67 18.00 -9.15 -2.80
N VAL A 68 17.93 -10.19 -1.96
CA VAL A 68 16.64 -10.70 -1.46
C VAL A 68 16.08 -9.63 -0.51
N THR A 69 14.99 -9.00 -0.92
CA THR A 69 14.37 -7.93 -0.13
C THR A 69 13.30 -8.45 0.81
N ARG A 70 12.67 -9.57 0.45
CA ARG A 70 11.53 -10.13 1.16
C ARG A 70 11.39 -11.60 0.79
N ALA A 71 11.20 -12.43 1.79
CA ALA A 71 10.77 -13.81 1.66
C ALA A 71 9.50 -13.98 2.49
N GLU A 72 8.51 -14.68 1.94
CA GLU A 72 7.22 -14.91 2.59
C GLU A 72 6.82 -16.38 2.43
N LEU A 73 6.42 -16.99 3.53
CA LEU A 73 5.79 -18.31 3.54
C LEU A 73 4.28 -18.12 3.33
N MET A 74 3.74 -18.67 2.24
CA MET A 74 2.31 -18.72 1.98
C MET A 74 1.80 -20.12 2.26
N GLN A 75 0.81 -20.21 3.15
CA GLN A 75 0.06 -21.42 3.42
C GLN A 75 -1.15 -21.47 2.50
N GLY A 76 -1.24 -22.51 1.66
CA GLY A 76 -2.37 -22.74 0.75
C GLY A 76 -2.10 -22.39 -0.72
N ALA A 77 -3.00 -22.89 -1.58
CA ALA A 77 -2.92 -22.70 -3.04
C ALA A 77 -3.30 -21.28 -3.48
N ASP A 78 -4.03 -20.54 -2.66
CA ASP A 78 -4.53 -19.21 -2.98
C ASP A 78 -3.56 -18.12 -2.51
N ASP A 79 -3.05 -17.34 -3.48
CA ASP A 79 -2.13 -16.19 -3.30
C ASP A 79 -2.69 -15.04 -2.43
N VAL A 80 -3.89 -15.20 -1.86
CA VAL A 80 -4.69 -14.12 -1.25
C VAL A 80 -4.58 -14.12 0.29
N VAL A 81 -4.24 -15.25 0.91
CA VAL A 81 -4.14 -15.35 2.37
C VAL A 81 -2.75 -14.87 2.81
N GLY A 82 -2.72 -13.84 3.68
CA GLY A 82 -1.48 -13.15 4.05
C GLY A 82 -0.41 -14.11 4.59
N GLY A 83 0.74 -14.15 3.93
CA GLY A 83 1.86 -15.01 4.32
C GLY A 83 2.60 -14.54 5.58
N VAL A 84 3.32 -15.48 6.21
CA VAL A 84 4.24 -15.22 7.31
C VAL A 84 5.57 -14.71 6.75
N TRP A 85 6.11 -13.67 7.36
CA TRP A 85 7.28 -12.96 6.84
C TRP A 85 8.53 -13.47 7.50
N PHE A 86 9.58 -13.70 6.69
CA PHE A 86 10.89 -14.03 7.22
C PHE A 86 11.51 -12.81 7.90
N GLU A 87 12.24 -13.05 8.99
CA GLU A 87 13.08 -12.05 9.62
C GLU A 87 14.24 -11.71 8.68
N PRO A 88 14.43 -10.41 8.35
CA PRO A 88 15.56 -9.99 7.54
C PRO A 88 16.89 -10.09 8.29
N PRO A 89 18.01 -10.32 7.57
CA PRO A 89 19.34 -10.46 8.16
C PRO A 89 19.75 -9.25 9.00
N ALA A 90 20.34 -9.51 10.16
CA ALA A 90 20.84 -8.49 11.08
C ALA A 90 21.80 -7.50 10.40
N GLY A 91 21.82 -6.25 10.86
CA GLY A 91 22.65 -5.17 10.32
C GLY A 91 22.15 -4.54 9.01
N THR A 92 21.14 -5.12 8.35
CA THR A 92 20.53 -4.53 7.15
C THR A 92 19.55 -3.40 7.46
N SER A 93 19.30 -2.52 6.48
CA SER A 93 18.25 -1.49 6.59
C SER A 93 16.85 -2.10 6.74
N ALA A 94 16.61 -3.25 6.10
CA ALA A 94 15.37 -4.01 6.23
C ALA A 94 15.19 -4.50 7.67
N HIS A 95 16.25 -5.00 8.31
CA HIS A 95 16.21 -5.41 9.72
C HIS A 95 15.94 -4.25 10.67
N ARG A 96 16.53 -3.07 10.46
CA ARG A 96 16.18 -1.87 11.24
C ARG A 96 14.69 -1.49 11.12
N LEU A 97 14.13 -1.59 9.91
CA LEU A 97 12.71 -1.31 9.66
C LEU A 97 11.78 -2.37 10.27
N TRP A 98 12.17 -3.64 10.19
CA TRP A 98 11.46 -4.75 10.81
C TRP A 98 11.45 -4.59 12.33
N ARG A 99 12.60 -4.33 12.93
CA ARG A 99 12.74 -4.06 14.36
C ARG A 99 11.91 -2.84 14.80
N LEU A 100 11.91 -1.75 14.02
CA LEU A 100 11.06 -0.59 14.28
C LEU A 100 9.57 -0.94 14.25
N ARG A 101 9.14 -1.85 13.37
CA ARG A 101 7.75 -2.31 13.29
C ARG A 101 7.37 -3.13 14.53
N GLU A 102 8.28 -3.97 15.01
CA GLU A 102 8.05 -4.86 16.16
C GLU A 102 8.09 -4.09 17.49
N GLU A 103 9.12 -3.27 17.69
CA GLU A 103 9.30 -2.47 18.91
C GLU A 103 8.31 -1.30 19.00
N HIS A 104 7.97 -0.69 17.86
CA HIS A 104 7.20 0.56 17.80
C HIS A 104 6.15 0.56 16.66
N PRO A 105 5.09 -0.26 16.74
CA PRO A 105 4.11 -0.40 15.67
C PRO A 105 3.41 0.92 15.32
N GLY A 106 3.17 1.79 16.31
CA GLY A 106 2.59 3.12 16.10
C GLY A 106 3.48 4.06 15.28
N ALA A 107 4.79 4.10 15.58
CA ALA A 107 5.75 4.91 14.83
C ALA A 107 5.91 4.42 13.40
N TYR A 108 5.92 3.09 13.20
CA TYR A 108 5.95 2.50 11.87
C TYR A 108 4.69 2.86 11.06
N ALA A 109 3.50 2.75 11.65
CA ALA A 109 2.25 3.14 11.01
C ALA A 109 2.23 4.64 10.65
N ALA A 110 2.64 5.51 11.58
CA ALA A 110 2.71 6.95 11.35
C ALA A 110 3.66 7.29 10.18
N ARG A 111 4.87 6.72 10.17
CA ARG A 111 5.82 6.90 9.08
C ARG A 111 5.22 6.50 7.73
N ARG A 112 4.50 5.38 7.68
CA ARG A 112 3.87 4.90 6.45
C ARG A 112 2.81 5.88 5.95
N VAL A 113 1.94 6.37 6.85
CA VAL A 113 0.95 7.40 6.51
C VAL A 113 1.63 8.67 6.00
N VAL A 114 2.66 9.17 6.69
CA VAL A 114 3.43 10.35 6.26
C VAL A 114 4.01 10.15 4.86
N THR A 115 4.66 9.00 4.59
CA THR A 115 5.19 8.73 3.24
C THR A 115 4.12 8.67 2.16
N SER A 116 2.94 8.13 2.47
CA SER A 116 1.81 8.11 1.54
C SER A 116 1.24 9.52 1.30
N VAL A 117 1.11 10.33 2.34
CA VAL A 117 0.65 11.73 2.23
C VAL A 117 1.63 12.55 1.41
N VAL A 118 2.93 12.47 1.69
CA VAL A 118 3.97 13.16 0.90
C VAL A 118 3.93 12.73 -0.56
N GLY A 119 3.78 11.43 -0.83
CA GLY A 119 3.65 10.91 -2.20
C GLY A 119 2.41 11.44 -2.93
N ALA A 120 1.26 11.49 -2.25
CA ALA A 120 0.03 12.03 -2.81
C ALA A 120 0.14 13.53 -3.09
N VAL A 121 0.70 14.30 -2.16
CA VAL A 121 0.96 15.74 -2.32
C VAL A 121 1.88 15.98 -3.51
N ALA A 122 2.98 15.24 -3.61
CA ALA A 122 3.92 15.32 -4.74
C ALA A 122 3.24 14.95 -6.08
N ALA A 123 2.36 13.95 -6.11
CA ALA A 123 1.61 13.59 -7.30
C ALA A 123 0.66 14.72 -7.75
N VAL A 124 -0.07 15.33 -6.82
CA VAL A 124 -0.98 16.46 -7.11
C VAL A 124 -0.19 17.65 -7.65
N PHE A 125 0.92 18.02 -7.01
CA PHE A 125 1.78 19.11 -7.50
C PHE A 125 2.44 18.77 -8.83
N GLY A 126 2.85 17.53 -9.03
CA GLY A 126 3.43 17.06 -10.29
C GLY A 126 2.44 17.13 -11.44
N ILE A 127 1.19 16.70 -11.22
CA ILE A 127 0.11 16.84 -12.21
C ILE A 127 -0.20 18.32 -12.46
N GLY A 128 -0.30 19.14 -11.42
CA GLY A 128 -0.54 20.58 -11.56
C GLY A 128 0.55 21.28 -12.37
N ALA A 129 1.82 20.97 -12.11
CA ALA A 129 2.96 21.50 -12.86
C ALA A 129 2.96 21.00 -14.31
N LEU A 130 2.62 19.74 -14.55
CA LEU A 130 2.50 19.17 -15.89
C LEU A 130 1.37 19.85 -16.68
N VAL A 131 0.18 19.99 -16.08
CA VAL A 131 -0.96 20.69 -16.70
C VAL A 131 -0.59 22.13 -17.02
N LYS A 132 0.04 22.84 -16.08
CA LYS A 132 0.51 24.21 -16.31
C LYS A 132 1.49 24.26 -17.49
N ALA A 133 2.49 23.38 -17.53
CA ALA A 133 3.47 23.35 -18.61
C ALA A 133 2.84 23.01 -19.97
N VAL A 134 1.83 22.13 -20.00
CA VAL A 134 1.07 21.79 -21.21
C VAL A 134 0.25 23.01 -21.65
N VAL A 135 -0.44 23.69 -20.73
CA VAL A 135 -1.24 24.89 -21.02
C VAL A 135 -0.34 26.03 -21.53
N GLU A 136 0.77 26.33 -20.86
CA GLU A 136 1.73 27.36 -21.30
C GLU A 136 2.37 27.04 -22.65
N ARG A 137 2.51 25.75 -23.00
CA ARG A 137 3.06 25.33 -24.29
C ARG A 137 2.01 25.34 -25.41
N LEU A 138 0.77 24.93 -25.15
CA LEU A 138 -0.28 24.83 -26.16
C LEU A 138 -1.06 26.13 -26.35
N VAL A 139 -1.22 26.90 -25.29
CA VAL A 139 -1.81 28.23 -25.34
C VAL A 139 -0.64 29.20 -25.52
N PRO A 140 -0.33 29.63 -26.75
CA PRO A 140 0.62 30.72 -26.94
C PRO A 140 0.17 31.88 -26.05
N ALA A 141 1.10 32.64 -25.50
CA ALA A 141 0.80 33.84 -24.73
C ALA A 141 0.10 34.83 -25.66
N ILE A 142 -1.22 34.65 -25.82
CA ILE A 142 -2.10 35.61 -26.45
C ILE A 142 -2.18 36.68 -25.38
N ASP A 143 -1.48 37.79 -25.61
CA ASP A 143 -1.78 39.05 -24.95
C ASP A 143 -3.23 39.37 -25.30
N LEU A 144 -4.14 38.85 -24.50
CA LEU A 144 -5.54 39.22 -24.56
C LEU A 144 -5.53 40.69 -24.18
N PRO A 145 -5.84 41.61 -25.12
CA PRO A 145 -6.03 42.99 -24.74
C PRO A 145 -7.03 43.00 -23.59
N ALA A 146 -6.85 43.90 -22.62
CA ALA A 146 -7.80 44.10 -21.54
C ALA A 146 -9.14 44.57 -22.14
N ILE A 147 -9.87 43.64 -22.72
CA ILE A 147 -11.21 43.82 -23.24
C ILE A 147 -12.04 43.83 -21.99
N ASP A 148 -12.63 45.00 -21.72
CA ASP A 148 -13.68 45.16 -20.74
C ASP A 148 -14.81 44.20 -21.17
N MET A 149 -14.81 42.99 -20.60
CA MET A 149 -15.80 41.99 -20.99
C MET A 149 -17.14 42.55 -20.56
N PRO A 150 -18.08 42.76 -21.50
CA PRO A 150 -19.41 43.19 -21.13
C PRO A 150 -19.94 42.19 -20.12
N SER A 151 -20.58 42.70 -19.06
CA SER A 151 -21.22 41.87 -18.04
C SER A 151 -22.34 41.06 -18.71
N VAL A 152 -21.98 39.89 -19.25
CA VAL A 152 -22.93 38.94 -19.80
C VAL A 152 -23.53 38.21 -18.61
N ASP A 153 -24.83 38.36 -18.41
CA ASP A 153 -25.59 37.51 -17.51
C ASP A 153 -25.47 36.07 -18.01
N LEU A 154 -24.59 35.31 -17.37
CA LEU A 154 -24.38 33.90 -17.66
C LEU A 154 -25.68 33.15 -17.33
N PRO A 155 -26.15 32.26 -18.22
CA PRO A 155 -27.32 31.46 -17.95
C PRO A 155 -27.20 30.69 -16.63
N ASP A 156 -28.30 30.60 -15.91
CA ASP A 156 -28.37 29.96 -14.59
C ASP A 156 -27.81 28.53 -14.55
N TRP A 157 -27.80 27.81 -15.67
CA TRP A 157 -27.25 26.45 -15.76
C TRP A 157 -25.71 26.41 -15.79
N MET A 158 -25.02 27.50 -16.15
CA MET A 158 -23.55 27.54 -16.14
C MET A 158 -22.97 27.46 -14.74
N ARG A 159 -23.73 27.76 -13.69
CA ARG A 159 -23.29 27.52 -12.30
C ARG A 159 -22.97 26.06 -12.02
N TYR A 160 -23.62 25.12 -12.72
CA TYR A 160 -23.33 23.68 -12.60
C TYR A 160 -22.05 23.25 -13.32
N LEU A 161 -21.48 24.07 -14.21
CA LEU A 161 -20.16 23.79 -14.80
C LEU A 161 -19.01 24.22 -13.88
N ASN A 162 -19.28 25.10 -12.92
CA ASN A 162 -18.29 25.47 -11.93
C ASN A 162 -18.08 24.29 -10.95
N PRO A 163 -16.88 23.68 -10.89
CA PRO A 163 -16.63 22.59 -9.95
C PRO A 163 -16.87 22.98 -8.49
N GLY A 164 -16.77 24.27 -8.15
CA GLY A 164 -17.12 24.82 -6.84
C GLY A 164 -18.58 24.59 -6.45
N TYR A 165 -19.52 24.50 -7.41
CA TYR A 165 -20.94 24.24 -7.12
C TYR A 165 -21.15 22.84 -6.53
N TRP A 166 -20.56 21.82 -7.14
CA TRP A 166 -20.66 20.42 -6.66
C TRP A 166 -19.88 20.21 -5.37
N LEU A 167 -18.79 20.96 -5.16
CA LEU A 167 -18.00 20.91 -3.94
C LEU A 167 -18.65 21.64 -2.77
N ARG A 168 -19.57 22.57 -3.02
CA ARG A 168 -20.24 23.34 -1.96
C ARG A 168 -21.07 22.47 -1.02
N ALA A 169 -21.88 21.56 -1.56
CA ALA A 169 -22.73 20.67 -0.76
C ALA A 169 -21.95 19.76 0.22
N PRO A 170 -20.88 19.04 -0.18
CA PRO A 170 -20.08 18.27 0.77
C PRO A 170 -19.30 19.15 1.73
N ILE A 171 -18.86 20.35 1.34
CA ILE A 171 -18.18 21.30 2.23
C ILE A 171 -19.14 21.81 3.32
N GLU A 172 -20.38 22.19 2.96
CA GLU A 172 -21.40 22.63 3.91
C GLU A 172 -21.82 21.49 4.85
N MET A 173 -21.96 20.27 4.33
CA MET A 173 -22.24 19.08 5.13
C MET A 173 -21.13 18.83 6.18
N VAL A 174 -19.86 18.92 5.79
CA VAL A 174 -18.71 18.74 6.70
C VAL A 174 -18.58 19.93 7.67
N GLY A 175 -18.82 21.16 7.20
CA GLY A 175 -18.81 22.37 8.02
C GLY A 175 -19.88 22.35 9.12
N SER A 176 -21.06 21.77 8.86
CA SER A 176 -22.13 21.63 9.86
C SER A 176 -21.76 20.75 11.06
N TRP A 177 -20.80 19.83 10.90
CA TRP A 177 -20.28 18.98 11.98
C TRP A 177 -19.25 19.69 12.85
N ILE A 178 -18.75 20.86 12.43
CA ILE A 178 -17.74 21.63 13.17
C ILE A 178 -18.40 22.93 13.64
N PRO A 179 -18.90 23.00 14.88
CA PRO A 179 -19.64 24.17 15.36
C PRO A 179 -18.74 25.42 15.36
N ASN A 180 -19.14 26.42 14.57
CA ASN A 180 -18.66 27.81 14.61
C ASN A 180 -17.14 28.01 14.51
N VAL A 181 -16.50 27.42 13.51
CA VAL A 181 -15.27 28.03 12.99
C VAL A 181 -15.70 29.04 11.93
N ASP A 182 -15.61 30.32 12.24
CA ASP A 182 -15.70 31.39 11.27
C ASP A 182 -14.45 31.27 10.38
N LEU A 183 -14.54 30.49 9.31
CA LEU A 183 -13.44 30.24 8.38
C LEU A 183 -13.19 31.48 7.52
N ALA A 184 -12.69 32.56 8.11
CA ALA A 184 -11.79 33.50 7.44
C ALA A 184 -10.42 32.81 7.19
N LEU A 185 -10.45 31.57 6.70
CA LEU A 185 -9.25 30.82 6.43
C LEU A 185 -8.71 31.25 5.06
N PRO A 186 -7.38 31.39 4.92
CA PRO A 186 -6.80 31.88 3.68
C PRO A 186 -7.10 30.90 2.53
N SER A 187 -7.22 31.43 1.31
CA SER A 187 -7.73 30.76 0.08
C SER A 187 -7.20 29.35 -0.21
N TRP A 188 -6.10 28.92 0.40
CA TRP A 188 -5.57 27.56 0.30
C TRP A 188 -6.46 26.49 0.98
N THR A 189 -7.38 26.85 1.88
CA THR A 189 -8.24 25.89 2.57
C THR A 189 -9.29 25.22 1.70
N GLY A 190 -9.68 25.86 0.59
CA GLY A 190 -10.54 25.22 -0.43
C GLY A 190 -9.91 23.96 -1.05
N ILE A 191 -8.58 23.86 -1.04
CA ILE A 191 -7.84 22.67 -1.52
C ILE A 191 -7.63 21.66 -0.37
N ALA A 192 -7.43 22.14 0.86
CA ALA A 192 -7.18 21.28 2.00
C ALA A 192 -8.40 20.43 2.39
N VAL A 193 -9.61 20.97 2.28
CA VAL A 193 -10.85 20.29 2.66
C VAL A 193 -11.08 18.97 1.88
N PRO A 194 -11.03 18.93 0.52
CA PRO A 194 -11.20 17.66 -0.20
C PRO A 194 -10.09 16.65 0.11
N VAL A 195 -8.86 17.09 0.39
CA VAL A 195 -7.76 16.20 0.81
C VAL A 195 -8.07 15.58 2.18
N VAL A 196 -8.55 16.37 3.14
CA VAL A 196 -8.92 15.88 4.48
C VAL A 196 -10.12 14.92 4.39
N ILE A 197 -11.12 15.23 3.57
CA ILE A 197 -12.27 14.35 3.31
C ILE A 197 -11.81 13.02 2.71
N SER A 198 -10.87 13.05 1.75
CA SER A 198 -10.31 11.86 1.13
C SER A 198 -9.60 10.96 2.16
N ILE A 199 -8.82 11.58 3.05
CA ILE A 199 -8.12 10.88 4.14
C ILE A 199 -9.14 10.27 5.12
N ALA A 200 -10.19 11.01 5.48
CA ALA A 200 -11.23 10.53 6.38
C ALA A 200 -12.02 9.34 5.80
N LEU A 201 -12.39 9.41 4.51
CA LEU A 201 -13.01 8.30 3.78
C LEU A 201 -12.11 7.06 3.72
N ALA A 202 -10.84 7.25 3.39
CA ALA A 202 -9.85 6.16 3.38
C ALA A 202 -9.69 5.53 4.76
N TYR A 203 -9.68 6.32 5.84
CA TYR A 203 -9.62 5.83 7.20
C TYR A 203 -10.89 5.06 7.61
N ALA A 204 -12.06 5.56 7.25
CA ALA A 204 -13.34 4.90 7.52
C ALA A 204 -13.43 3.54 6.79
N GLU A 205 -12.98 3.49 5.54
CA GLU A 205 -12.96 2.25 4.76
C GLU A 205 -11.94 1.25 5.32
N ALA A 206 -10.75 1.71 5.71
CA ALA A 206 -9.76 0.88 6.38
C ALA A 206 -10.30 0.29 7.71
N ARG A 207 -11.06 1.09 8.47
CA ARG A 207 -11.73 0.62 9.70
C ARG A 207 -12.82 -0.42 9.40
N ARG A 208 -13.63 -0.21 8.36
CA ARG A 208 -14.62 -1.21 7.89
C ARG A 208 -13.95 -2.51 7.48
N GLN A 209 -12.82 -2.45 6.79
CA GLN A 209 -12.07 -3.64 6.40
C GLN A 209 -11.55 -4.41 7.62
N ARG A 210 -11.07 -3.71 8.67
CA ARG A 210 -10.68 -4.36 9.94
C ARG A 210 -11.85 -5.07 10.60
N ALA A 211 -13.01 -4.41 10.70
CA ALA A 211 -14.21 -5.02 11.28
C ALA A 211 -14.70 -6.25 10.48
N ARG A 212 -14.54 -6.25 9.15
CA ARG A 212 -14.84 -7.43 8.31
C ARG A 212 -13.88 -8.60 8.59
N ARG A 213 -12.59 -8.32 8.77
CA ARG A 213 -11.58 -9.33 9.11
C ARG A 213 -11.83 -9.94 10.48
N GLU A 214 -12.18 -9.12 11.47
CA GLU A 214 -12.54 -9.59 12.81
C GLU A 214 -13.76 -10.53 12.77
N ARG A 215 -14.79 -10.20 11.96
CA ARG A 215 -15.95 -11.09 11.77
C ARG A 215 -15.58 -12.39 11.07
N GLN A 216 -14.73 -12.36 10.05
CA GLN A 216 -14.27 -13.57 9.36
C GLN A 216 -13.41 -14.47 10.26
N GLN A 217 -12.62 -13.88 11.17
CA GLN A 217 -11.88 -14.63 12.18
C GLN A 217 -12.77 -15.16 13.31
N SER A 218 -13.90 -14.50 13.57
CA SER A 218 -14.87 -14.88 14.61
C SER A 218 -15.96 -15.83 14.13
N THR A 219 -15.94 -16.26 12.87
CA THR A 219 -16.66 -17.45 12.41
C THR A 219 -15.65 -18.61 12.41
N PRO A 220 -15.30 -19.16 13.60
CA PRO A 220 -14.55 -20.40 13.63
C PRO A 220 -15.39 -21.48 12.98
N ASP A 221 -14.69 -22.42 12.37
CA ASP A 221 -15.04 -23.59 11.56
C ASP A 221 -16.13 -24.54 12.12
N SER A 222 -17.15 -24.00 12.79
CA SER A 222 -18.21 -24.70 13.51
C SER A 222 -19.15 -25.47 12.59
N ASP A 223 -19.10 -25.18 11.29
CA ASP A 223 -19.88 -25.88 10.25
C ASP A 223 -19.11 -27.03 9.59
N ARG A 224 -17.82 -27.23 9.86
CA ARG A 224 -17.07 -28.39 9.31
C ARG A 224 -17.25 -29.68 10.09
N ASP A 225 -17.75 -29.63 11.32
CA ASP A 225 -17.99 -30.83 12.15
C ASP A 225 -19.39 -31.43 11.99
N VAL A 226 -20.32 -30.81 11.24
CA VAL A 226 -21.71 -31.31 11.09
C VAL A 226 -21.91 -32.18 9.84
N ALA A 227 -20.99 -32.15 8.86
CA ALA A 227 -21.15 -32.88 7.59
C ALA A 227 -20.46 -34.26 7.52
N GLY A 228 -19.82 -34.74 8.60
CA GLY A 228 -19.05 -35.99 8.61
C GLY A 228 -19.69 -37.19 9.32
N GLY A 229 -20.95 -37.08 9.78
CA GLY A 229 -21.51 -38.00 10.77
C GLY A 229 -22.44 -39.13 10.29
N ASP A 230 -22.76 -39.26 9.00
CA ASP A 230 -23.91 -40.09 8.58
C ASP A 230 -23.64 -41.18 7.52
N ASP A 231 -22.39 -41.61 7.29
CA ASP A 231 -22.08 -42.69 6.32
C ASP A 231 -21.34 -43.91 6.93
N GLU A 232 -21.65 -44.27 8.18
CA GLU A 232 -21.20 -45.52 8.80
C GLU A 232 -22.39 -46.40 9.24
N ASN A 233 -23.28 -46.76 8.30
CA ASN A 233 -24.13 -47.95 8.46
C ASN A 233 -24.70 -48.45 7.12
N ARG A 234 -23.89 -49.16 6.32
CA ARG A 234 -24.39 -50.14 5.33
C ARG A 234 -23.32 -51.10 4.83
#